data_AF-A0A917FRH2-F1
#
_entry.id   AF-A0A917FRH2-F1
#
_cell.length_a   1.000
_cell.length_b   1.000
_cell.length_c   1.000
_cell.angle_alpha   90.00
_cell.angle_beta   90.00
_cell.angle_gamma   90.00
#
_symmetry.space_group_name_H-M   'P 1'
#
loop_
_entity.id
_entity.type
_entity.pdbx_description
1 polymer ?
#
loop_
_entity_poly.entity_id
_entity_poly.type
_entity_poly.pdbx_seq_one_letter_code
_entity_poly.pdbx_strand_id
1 'polypeptide(L)'
;MEAMDLGMDRRRLLGSAATGLALAVGSQMVSSGTSEALPLPTVPLDRLLRIVSLSHVNDPATTPIFPGDPEFTLEPAATIAADGFYLQYVKEGEHTGTHWGAPAHFQEGGRTADQLDPEDLFLPAVKIDIRTQSAGNADYAVTVEDLVSFERGNGRIPRGAAVILWTGWESRWGTAAYANVGADGLPHQPGFSAAAAQWLIDTGRLDVRGALGTDTFGPDLGNDETYPVSTALYDKRRISLENMNNLSAIPATGAYVLVGGAINRAGSGSPATIFGLVPRLP
;
A
#
# COMPACT_ATOMS: atom_id res chain seq x y z
N MET A 1 35.74 -15.35 -9.73
CA MET A 1 35.52 -15.00 -8.32
C MET A 1 34.52 -16.00 -7.79
N GLU A 2 35.03 -17.05 -7.17
CA GLU A 2 34.28 -18.25 -6.77
C GLU A 2 33.18 -17.89 -5.77
N ALA A 3 31.96 -18.33 -6.05
CA ALA A 3 30.89 -18.35 -5.07
C ALA A 3 31.14 -19.55 -4.15
N MET A 4 31.38 -19.28 -2.87
CA MET A 4 31.34 -20.30 -1.82
C MET A 4 29.91 -20.85 -1.73
N ASP A 5 29.73 -22.07 -2.21
CA ASP A 5 28.55 -22.89 -1.93
C ASP A 5 28.56 -23.29 -0.44
N LEU A 6 27.85 -22.53 0.37
CA LEU A 6 27.52 -22.90 1.74
C LEU A 6 26.22 -23.72 1.71
N GLY A 7 26.35 -24.98 1.27
CA GLY A 7 25.31 -26.00 1.43
C GLY A 7 25.00 -26.24 2.91
N MET A 8 24.15 -25.41 3.49
CA MET A 8 23.67 -25.54 4.86
C MET A 8 22.32 -26.28 4.86
N ASP A 9 22.38 -27.58 5.15
CA ASP A 9 21.21 -28.44 5.33
C ASP A 9 20.43 -28.02 6.60
N ARG A 10 19.32 -27.32 6.39
CA ARG A 10 18.43 -26.81 7.47
C ARG A 10 17.79 -27.92 8.30
N ARG A 11 17.90 -29.20 7.90
CA ARG A 11 17.39 -30.34 8.69
C ARG A 11 18.22 -30.66 9.94
N ARG A 12 19.44 -30.12 10.08
CA ARG A 12 20.33 -30.42 11.22
C ARG A 12 20.15 -29.58 12.48
N LEU A 13 19.30 -28.55 12.48
CA LEU A 13 19.18 -27.61 13.61
C LEU A 13 18.18 -28.00 14.71
N LEU A 14 17.59 -29.20 14.68
CA LEU A 14 16.61 -29.64 15.70
C LEU A 14 17.14 -30.68 16.71
N GLY A 15 18.45 -30.79 16.92
CA GLY A 15 18.96 -31.70 17.95
C GLY A 15 20.38 -31.41 18.41
N SER A 16 20.51 -30.61 19.47
CA SER A 16 21.40 -30.87 20.62
C SER A 16 21.44 -29.67 21.56
N ALA A 17 21.15 -29.93 22.83
CA ALA A 17 21.24 -28.99 23.92
C ALA A 17 22.63 -28.99 24.56
N ALA A 18 23.01 -27.82 25.09
CA ALA A 18 23.90 -27.54 26.21
C ALA A 18 25.41 -27.87 26.11
N THR A 19 26.25 -26.82 26.24
CA THR A 19 27.25 -26.54 27.31
C THR A 19 27.92 -25.21 26.89
N GLY A 20 27.77 -24.05 27.55
CA GLY A 20 28.21 -23.72 28.90
C GLY A 20 29.58 -23.02 28.88
N LEU A 21 29.63 -21.69 28.76
CA LEU A 21 30.72 -20.87 29.34
C LEU A 21 30.24 -19.42 29.56
N ALA A 22 30.21 -19.01 30.82
CA ALA A 22 29.81 -17.68 31.26
C ALA A 22 31.02 -16.72 31.27
N LEU A 23 30.83 -15.52 30.74
CA LEU A 23 31.68 -14.35 31.02
C LEU A 23 30.76 -13.19 31.42
N ALA A 24 30.86 -12.81 32.69
CA ALA A 24 30.09 -11.75 33.31
C ALA A 24 30.69 -10.38 32.98
N VAL A 25 29.89 -9.48 32.40
CA VAL A 25 30.20 -8.04 32.34
C VAL A 25 28.90 -7.24 32.54
N GLY A 26 28.84 -6.50 33.65
CA GLY A 26 28.09 -5.24 33.81
C GLY A 26 26.56 -5.31 33.68
N SER A 27 25.87 -5.69 34.76
CA SER A 27 24.42 -5.48 34.91
C SER A 27 24.11 -3.99 35.06
N GLN A 28 23.74 -3.31 33.97
CA GLN A 28 22.85 -2.17 34.08
C GLN A 28 21.45 -2.71 34.40
N MET A 29 20.88 -2.26 35.52
CA MET A 29 19.50 -2.56 35.87
C MET A 29 18.58 -1.92 34.81
N VAL A 30 18.20 -2.71 33.81
CA VAL A 30 16.98 -2.44 33.06
C VAL A 30 15.86 -2.62 34.07
N SER A 31 15.17 -1.55 34.43
CA SER A 31 13.94 -1.68 35.21
C SER A 31 13.02 -2.59 34.41
N SER A 32 12.78 -3.79 34.93
CA SER A 32 11.76 -4.68 34.41
C SER A 32 10.41 -3.99 34.63
N GLY A 33 10.00 -3.18 33.66
CA GLY A 33 8.63 -2.73 33.57
C GLY A 33 7.77 -3.98 33.56
N THR A 34 7.07 -4.24 34.65
CA THR A 34 6.06 -5.28 34.70
C THR A 34 5.07 -4.96 33.57
N SER A 35 5.05 -5.80 32.55
CA SER A 35 4.00 -5.76 31.53
C SER A 35 2.69 -6.04 32.25
N GLU A 36 1.99 -4.99 32.64
CA GLU A 36 0.61 -5.11 33.08
C GLU A 36 -0.20 -5.54 31.85
N ALA A 37 -0.71 -6.76 31.89
CA ALA A 37 -1.64 -7.24 30.89
C ALA A 37 -2.87 -6.34 30.92
N LEU A 38 -3.12 -5.63 29.81
CA LEU A 38 -4.36 -4.88 29.66
C LEU A 38 -5.54 -5.86 29.66
N PRO A 39 -6.64 -5.56 30.36
CA PRO A 39 -7.83 -6.39 30.31
C PRO A 39 -8.34 -6.48 28.86
N LEU A 40 -8.71 -7.68 28.43
CA LEU A 40 -9.30 -7.86 27.11
C LEU A 40 -10.58 -7.02 27.00
N PRO A 41 -10.84 -6.38 25.84
CA PRO A 41 -12.07 -5.65 25.63
C PRO A 41 -13.27 -6.59 25.79
N THR A 42 -14.36 -6.05 26.36
CA THR A 42 -15.61 -6.79 26.65
C THR A 42 -16.27 -7.34 25.38
N VAL A 43 -16.02 -6.72 24.23
CA VAL A 43 -16.33 -7.26 22.92
C VAL A 43 -15.01 -7.47 22.15
N PRO A 44 -14.74 -8.69 21.66
CA PRO A 44 -13.56 -8.97 20.85
C PRO A 44 -13.49 -8.05 19.61
N LEU A 45 -12.31 -7.49 19.31
CA LEU A 45 -12.12 -6.54 18.20
C LEU A 45 -12.47 -7.15 16.83
N ASP A 46 -12.25 -8.44 16.65
CA ASP A 46 -12.61 -9.21 15.44
C ASP A 46 -14.12 -9.30 15.22
N ARG A 47 -14.94 -9.04 16.26
CA ARG A 47 -16.40 -8.93 16.14
C ARG A 47 -16.86 -7.51 15.84
N LEU A 48 -16.05 -6.50 16.17
CA LEU A 48 -16.33 -5.08 15.96
C LEU A 48 -15.89 -4.57 14.58
N LEU A 49 -15.05 -5.32 13.87
CA LEU A 49 -14.50 -4.91 12.58
C LEU A 49 -14.80 -5.96 11.51
N ARG A 50 -15.24 -5.51 10.33
CA ARG A 50 -15.15 -6.28 9.09
C ARG A 50 -13.86 -5.90 8.39
N ILE A 51 -13.01 -6.90 8.11
CA ILE A 51 -11.79 -6.72 7.34
C ILE A 51 -12.09 -7.05 5.87
N VAL A 52 -11.65 -6.19 4.97
CA VAL A 52 -11.80 -6.33 3.52
C VAL A 52 -10.40 -6.28 2.91
N SER A 53 -10.04 -7.25 2.08
CA SER A 53 -8.82 -7.12 1.25
C SER A 53 -9.10 -6.13 0.12
N LEU A 54 -8.28 -5.08 0.03
CA LEU A 54 -8.30 -4.07 -1.02
C LEU A 54 -7.14 -4.25 -2.02
N SER A 55 -6.53 -5.44 -2.05
CA SER A 55 -5.47 -5.78 -2.99
C SER A 55 -5.90 -6.81 -4.03
N HIS A 56 -5.29 -6.72 -5.21
CA HIS A 56 -5.27 -7.81 -6.18
C HIS A 56 -4.35 -8.94 -5.68
N VAL A 57 -4.61 -10.16 -6.14
CA VAL A 57 -3.65 -11.27 -6.01
C VAL A 57 -2.65 -11.10 -7.15
N ASN A 58 -1.36 -11.05 -6.82
CA ASN A 58 -0.32 -10.92 -7.82
C ASN A 58 -0.14 -12.23 -8.58
N ASP A 59 -0.14 -12.14 -9.91
CA ASP A 59 0.09 -13.24 -10.84
C ASP A 59 0.96 -12.72 -12.01
N PRO A 60 2.16 -13.28 -12.26
CA PRO A 60 3.03 -12.86 -13.36
C PRO A 60 2.34 -12.84 -14.74
N ALA A 61 1.29 -13.64 -14.93
CA ALA A 61 0.56 -13.68 -16.20
C ALA A 61 -0.43 -12.52 -16.37
N THR A 62 -0.89 -11.90 -15.29
CA THR A 62 -2.03 -10.96 -15.34
C THR A 62 -1.79 -9.65 -14.60
N THR A 63 -0.90 -9.60 -13.60
CA THR A 63 -0.55 -8.36 -12.91
C THR A 63 0.01 -7.35 -13.91
N PRO A 64 -0.70 -6.23 -14.17
CA PRO A 64 -0.18 -5.16 -14.99
C PRO A 64 1.06 -4.55 -14.32
N ILE A 65 2.10 -4.31 -15.12
CA ILE A 65 3.33 -3.65 -14.71
C ILE A 65 3.36 -2.27 -15.36
N PHE A 66 3.72 -1.25 -14.59
CA PHE A 66 3.86 0.10 -15.14
C PHE A 66 4.93 0.10 -16.24
N PRO A 67 4.73 0.81 -17.37
CA PRO A 67 5.71 0.82 -18.45
C PRO A 67 7.11 1.24 -17.97
N GLY A 68 8.10 0.35 -18.12
CA GLY A 68 9.49 0.58 -17.71
C GLY A 68 9.88 -0.02 -16.37
N ASP A 69 8.92 -0.49 -15.56
CA ASP A 69 9.20 -1.11 -14.27
C ASP A 69 9.83 -2.51 -14.40
N PRO A 70 10.51 -2.99 -13.34
CA PRO A 70 11.06 -4.34 -13.31
C PRO A 70 9.99 -5.42 -13.53
N GLU A 71 10.37 -6.46 -14.25
CA GLU A 71 9.53 -7.65 -14.47
C GLU A 71 9.18 -8.35 -13.14
N PHE A 72 7.92 -8.81 -13.03
CA PHE A 72 7.45 -9.67 -11.96
C PHE A 72 7.52 -11.14 -12.35
N THR A 73 8.30 -11.95 -11.62
CA THR A 73 8.38 -13.40 -11.81
C THR A 73 8.22 -14.17 -10.50
N LEU A 74 7.65 -15.37 -10.64
CA LEU A 74 7.51 -16.36 -9.57
C LEU A 74 8.11 -17.69 -10.04
N GLU A 75 9.06 -18.23 -9.27
CA GLU A 75 9.78 -19.45 -9.61
C GLU A 75 9.80 -20.42 -8.41
N PRO A 76 9.46 -21.71 -8.56
CA PRO A 76 9.63 -22.68 -7.47
C PRO A 76 11.10 -22.79 -7.04
N ALA A 77 11.40 -22.39 -5.81
CA ALA A 77 12.73 -22.49 -5.21
C ALA A 77 12.92 -23.80 -4.42
N ALA A 78 11.83 -24.36 -3.91
CA ALA A 78 11.81 -25.67 -3.26
C ALA A 78 10.46 -26.35 -3.49
N THR A 79 10.46 -27.69 -3.56
CA THR A 79 9.25 -28.49 -3.72
C THR A 79 9.10 -29.48 -2.58
N ILE A 80 7.86 -29.83 -2.24
CA ILE A 80 7.62 -30.80 -1.15
C ILE A 80 8.28 -32.15 -1.46
N ALA A 81 8.25 -32.59 -2.72
CA ALA A 81 8.82 -33.88 -3.12
C ALA A 81 10.34 -33.96 -2.96
N ALA A 82 11.06 -32.88 -3.29
CA ALA A 82 12.53 -32.84 -3.18
C ALA A 82 13.01 -32.41 -1.78
N ASP A 83 12.37 -31.40 -1.20
CA ASP A 83 12.90 -30.64 -0.07
C ASP A 83 12.09 -30.81 1.22
N GLY A 84 10.84 -31.28 1.12
CA GLY A 84 9.90 -31.44 2.25
C GLY A 84 9.06 -30.21 2.57
N PHE A 85 9.20 -29.12 1.80
CA PHE A 85 8.39 -27.90 1.90
C PHE A 85 8.26 -27.22 0.53
N TYR A 86 7.27 -26.36 0.36
CA TYR A 86 7.08 -25.56 -0.86
C TYR A 86 7.56 -24.12 -0.62
N LEU A 87 8.34 -23.59 -1.55
CA LEU A 87 8.81 -22.21 -1.53
C LEU A 87 8.90 -21.68 -2.94
N GLN A 88 8.50 -20.42 -3.14
CA GLN A 88 8.74 -19.69 -4.39
C GLN A 88 9.80 -18.62 -4.15
N TYR A 89 10.68 -18.43 -5.13
CA TYR A 89 11.46 -17.22 -5.30
C TYR A 89 10.58 -16.17 -5.97
N VAL A 90 10.64 -14.94 -5.45
CA VAL A 90 9.85 -13.81 -5.92
C VAL A 90 10.81 -12.74 -6.39
N LYS A 91 10.67 -12.31 -7.65
CA LYS A 91 11.40 -11.16 -8.20
C LYS A 91 10.36 -10.16 -8.69
N GLU A 92 10.33 -8.98 -8.08
CA GLU A 92 9.36 -7.94 -8.40
C GLU A 92 9.97 -6.55 -8.16
N GLY A 93 9.39 -5.53 -8.79
CA GLY A 93 9.69 -4.13 -8.46
C GLY A 93 8.94 -3.69 -7.20
N GLU A 94 9.41 -2.63 -6.53
CA GLU A 94 8.77 -2.10 -5.32
C GLU A 94 7.33 -1.59 -5.58
N HIS A 95 7.02 -1.29 -6.83
CA HIS A 95 5.73 -0.76 -7.31
C HIS A 95 4.94 -1.80 -8.14
N THR A 96 5.13 -3.09 -7.85
CA THR A 96 4.41 -4.19 -8.52
C THR A 96 3.05 -4.47 -7.86
N GLY A 97 2.00 -4.61 -8.68
CA GLY A 97 0.68 -5.00 -8.20
C GLY A 97 0.00 -3.91 -7.37
N THR A 98 -0.91 -4.29 -6.48
CA THR A 98 -1.36 -3.38 -5.41
C THR A 98 -0.16 -3.05 -4.53
N HIS A 99 0.15 -1.77 -4.39
CA HIS A 99 1.34 -1.33 -3.68
C HIS A 99 1.13 0.06 -3.04
N TRP A 100 2.10 0.51 -2.27
CA TRP A 100 2.15 1.86 -1.74
C TRP A 100 3.55 2.46 -1.94
N GLY A 101 3.63 3.76 -2.17
CA GLY A 101 4.90 4.48 -2.25
C GLY A 101 5.19 5.30 -1.00
N ALA A 102 6.48 5.48 -0.71
CA ALA A 102 7.03 6.32 0.34
C ALA A 102 7.54 7.66 -0.25
N PRO A 103 7.75 8.71 0.58
CA PRO A 103 8.25 10.02 0.13
C PRO A 103 9.45 9.99 -0.82
N ALA A 104 10.44 9.12 -0.56
CA ALA A 104 11.65 8.99 -1.38
C ALA A 104 11.37 8.62 -2.85
N HIS A 105 10.17 8.14 -3.18
CA HIS A 105 9.79 7.79 -4.54
C HIS A 105 9.74 9.02 -5.48
N PHE A 106 9.30 10.18 -4.97
CA PHE A 106 9.17 11.42 -5.74
C PHE A 106 9.91 12.62 -5.12
N GLN A 107 10.52 12.44 -3.94
CA GLN A 107 11.27 13.49 -3.25
C GLN A 107 12.71 13.05 -3.02
N GLU A 108 13.65 13.75 -3.67
CA GLU A 108 15.08 13.52 -3.45
C GLU A 108 15.43 13.78 -1.97
N GLY A 109 16.05 12.80 -1.31
CA GLY A 109 16.32 12.85 0.13
C GLY A 109 15.07 12.72 1.02
N GLY A 110 13.91 12.39 0.43
CA GLY A 110 12.69 12.06 1.14
C GLY A 110 12.84 10.81 2.00
N ARG A 111 11.84 10.58 2.86
CA ARG A 111 11.80 9.38 3.72
C ARG A 111 11.61 8.12 2.89
N THR A 112 12.45 7.13 3.12
CA THR A 112 12.28 5.78 2.56
C THR A 112 11.26 4.97 3.36
N ALA A 113 10.78 3.87 2.80
CA ALA A 113 9.77 3.01 3.42
C ALA A 113 10.18 2.51 4.82
N ASP A 114 11.45 2.20 5.04
CA ASP A 114 12.01 1.77 6.34
C ASP A 114 12.22 2.92 7.35
N GLN A 115 11.84 4.15 7.00
CA GLN A 115 11.92 5.35 7.85
C GLN A 115 10.54 5.92 8.23
N LEU A 116 9.46 5.27 7.80
CA LEU A 116 8.10 5.58 8.21
C LEU A 116 7.76 4.83 9.51
N ASP A 117 6.89 5.42 10.32
CA ASP A 117 6.39 4.75 11.51
C ASP A 117 5.15 3.90 11.14
N PRO A 118 4.84 2.82 11.87
CA PRO A 118 3.64 2.00 11.61
C PRO A 118 2.33 2.80 11.53
N GLU A 119 2.23 3.91 12.27
CA GLU A 119 1.08 4.81 12.24
C GLU A 119 0.91 5.53 10.89
N ASP A 120 1.96 5.69 10.08
CA ASP A 120 1.80 6.23 8.71
C ASP A 120 1.02 5.28 7.80
N LEU A 121 1.02 3.99 8.13
CA LEU A 121 0.39 2.91 7.37
C LEU A 121 -1.02 2.55 7.87
N PHE A 122 -1.55 3.30 8.85
CA PHE A 122 -2.89 3.12 9.40
C PHE A 122 -3.68 4.43 9.45
N LEU A 123 -4.60 4.61 8.49
CA LEU A 123 -5.25 5.89 8.21
C LEU A 123 -6.78 5.78 8.25
N PRO A 124 -7.51 6.81 8.74
CA PRO A 124 -8.93 6.92 8.45
C PRO A 124 -9.12 7.05 6.93
N ALA A 125 -10.16 6.47 6.37
CA ALA A 125 -10.34 6.39 4.93
C ALA A 125 -11.67 7.00 4.48
N VAL A 126 -11.63 7.68 3.34
CA VAL A 126 -12.80 8.06 2.56
C VAL A 126 -12.68 7.50 1.15
N LYS A 127 -13.80 7.04 0.59
CA LYS A 127 -13.88 6.56 -0.79
C LYS A 127 -14.81 7.46 -1.58
N ILE A 128 -14.27 8.07 -2.63
CA ILE A 128 -14.97 8.98 -3.54
C ILE A 128 -15.29 8.22 -4.82
N ASP A 129 -16.57 7.96 -5.07
CA ASP A 129 -17.04 7.27 -6.28
C ASP A 129 -17.06 8.24 -7.46
N ILE A 130 -16.20 7.99 -8.45
CA ILE A 130 -16.12 8.75 -9.71
C ILE A 130 -16.33 7.86 -10.94
N ARG A 131 -16.91 6.66 -10.77
CA ARG A 131 -17.08 5.68 -11.85
C ARG A 131 -17.87 6.23 -13.04
N THR A 132 -18.89 7.03 -12.78
CA THR A 132 -19.70 7.65 -13.84
C THR A 132 -18.86 8.60 -14.69
N GLN A 133 -18.05 9.42 -14.03
CA GLN A 133 -17.16 10.39 -14.67
C GLN A 133 -16.04 9.68 -15.44
N SER A 134 -15.38 8.68 -14.83
CA SER A 134 -14.35 7.87 -15.47
C SER A 134 -14.87 7.10 -16.68
N ALA A 135 -16.08 6.55 -16.61
CA ALA A 135 -16.70 5.86 -17.76
C ALA A 135 -16.99 6.81 -18.93
N GLY A 136 -17.28 8.09 -18.66
CA GLY A 136 -17.48 9.11 -19.68
C GLY A 136 -16.18 9.76 -20.20
N ASN A 137 -15.11 9.73 -19.40
CA ASN A 137 -13.80 10.29 -19.74
C ASN A 137 -12.69 9.52 -19.01
N ALA A 138 -11.87 8.78 -19.77
CA ALA A 138 -10.72 8.05 -19.23
C ALA A 138 -9.66 8.98 -18.60
N ASP A 139 -9.64 10.25 -18.98
CA ASP A 139 -8.73 11.28 -18.45
C ASP A 139 -9.46 12.22 -17.47
N TYR A 140 -10.47 11.72 -16.75
CA TYR A 140 -11.19 12.54 -15.78
C TYR A 140 -10.29 12.91 -14.60
N ALA A 141 -10.02 14.21 -14.45
CA ALA A 141 -9.29 14.78 -13.33
C ALA A 141 -10.25 15.23 -12.23
N VAL A 142 -10.21 14.60 -11.06
CA VAL A 142 -11.05 14.97 -9.92
C VAL A 142 -10.76 16.41 -9.51
N THR A 143 -11.81 17.21 -9.42
CA THR A 143 -11.75 18.65 -9.13
C THR A 143 -11.92 18.95 -7.64
N VAL A 144 -11.62 20.19 -7.24
CA VAL A 144 -11.92 20.66 -5.88
C VAL A 144 -13.44 20.64 -5.66
N GLU A 145 -14.23 20.98 -6.67
CA GLU A 145 -15.68 20.97 -6.64
C GLU A 145 -16.24 19.56 -6.37
N ASP A 146 -15.64 18.51 -6.94
CA ASP A 146 -15.99 17.11 -6.66
C ASP A 146 -15.75 16.79 -5.18
N LEU A 147 -14.59 17.17 -4.64
CA LEU A 147 -14.23 16.94 -3.24
C LEU A 147 -15.16 17.69 -2.28
N VAL A 148 -15.46 18.95 -2.57
CA VAL A 148 -16.41 19.75 -1.77
C VAL A 148 -17.81 19.15 -1.87
N SER A 149 -18.21 18.65 -3.04
CA SER A 149 -19.51 17.98 -3.24
C SER A 149 -19.61 16.69 -2.45
N PHE A 150 -18.54 15.90 -2.42
CA PHE A 150 -18.42 14.73 -1.56
C PHE A 150 -18.60 15.10 -0.08
N GLU A 151 -17.90 16.14 0.40
CA GLU A 151 -18.01 16.58 1.80
C GLU A 151 -19.42 17.08 2.18
N ARG A 152 -20.15 17.72 1.26
CA ARG A 152 -21.54 18.14 1.50
C ARG A 152 -22.47 16.95 1.79
N GLY A 153 -22.25 15.81 1.14
CA GLY A 153 -23.09 14.63 1.30
C GLY A 153 -22.63 13.67 2.41
N ASN A 154 -21.34 13.65 2.72
CA ASN A 154 -20.73 12.60 3.55
C ASN A 154 -20.05 13.13 4.82
N GLY A 155 -20.04 14.45 5.03
CA GLY A 155 -19.28 15.11 6.08
C GLY A 155 -17.85 15.41 5.66
N ARG A 156 -17.16 16.24 6.45
CA ARG A 156 -15.79 16.66 6.17
C ARG A 156 -14.86 15.43 6.13
N ILE A 157 -13.95 15.41 5.14
CA ILE A 157 -12.87 14.42 5.08
C ILE A 157 -12.03 14.54 6.37
N PRO A 158 -11.80 13.45 7.11
CA PRO A 158 -11.01 13.48 8.33
C PRO A 158 -9.58 13.97 8.08
N ARG A 159 -8.98 14.58 9.11
CA ARG A 159 -7.57 14.97 9.08
C ARG A 159 -6.67 13.73 9.02
N GLY A 160 -5.65 13.75 8.17
CA GLY A 160 -4.73 12.63 7.98
C GLY A 160 -5.37 11.43 7.30
N ALA A 161 -6.38 11.64 6.46
CA ALA A 161 -7.11 10.55 5.81
C ALA A 161 -6.38 10.00 4.58
N ALA A 162 -6.65 8.73 4.28
CA ALA A 162 -6.53 8.18 2.94
C ALA A 162 -7.76 8.62 2.13
N VAL A 163 -7.53 9.44 1.10
CA VAL A 163 -8.57 9.88 0.16
C VAL A 163 -8.46 9.02 -1.08
N ILE A 164 -9.42 8.11 -1.27
CA ILE A 164 -9.36 7.05 -2.28
C ILE A 164 -10.37 7.36 -3.38
N LEU A 165 -9.91 7.42 -4.64
CA LEU A 165 -10.79 7.45 -5.81
C LEU A 165 -11.20 6.03 -6.15
N TRP A 166 -12.50 5.81 -6.25
CA TRP A 166 -13.05 4.60 -6.85
C TRP A 166 -13.50 4.94 -8.26
N THR A 167 -12.73 4.49 -9.24
CA THR A 167 -12.91 4.83 -10.65
C THR A 167 -13.56 3.71 -11.45
N GLY A 168 -13.61 2.50 -10.90
CA GLY A 168 -14.13 1.31 -11.58
C GLY A 168 -13.06 0.61 -12.41
N TRP A 169 -11.82 1.08 -12.35
CA TRP A 169 -10.70 0.60 -13.16
C TRP A 169 -10.24 -0.78 -12.73
N GLU A 170 -10.51 -1.18 -11.47
CA GLU A 170 -10.19 -2.51 -10.95
C GLU A 170 -10.85 -3.63 -11.77
N SER A 171 -11.97 -3.32 -12.45
CA SER A 171 -12.67 -4.25 -13.34
C SER A 171 -11.89 -4.64 -14.60
N ARG A 172 -10.84 -3.88 -14.94
CA ARG A 172 -9.99 -4.10 -16.13
C ARG A 172 -8.73 -4.91 -15.83
N TRP A 173 -8.46 -5.20 -14.56
CA TRP A 173 -7.28 -5.92 -14.11
C TRP A 173 -7.05 -7.22 -14.89
N GLY A 174 -5.80 -7.54 -15.21
CA GLY A 174 -5.48 -8.73 -16.01
C GLY A 174 -5.72 -8.60 -17.50
N THR A 175 -6.08 -7.41 -18.00
CA THR A 175 -6.33 -7.19 -19.43
C THR A 175 -5.54 -5.99 -19.96
N ALA A 176 -5.33 -5.94 -21.28
CA ALA A 176 -4.71 -4.79 -21.94
C ALA A 176 -5.48 -3.47 -21.72
N ALA A 177 -6.79 -3.56 -21.43
CA ALA A 177 -7.63 -2.40 -21.13
C ALA A 177 -7.30 -1.76 -19.77
N TYR A 178 -6.54 -2.42 -18.90
CA TYR A 178 -6.06 -1.83 -17.65
C TYR A 178 -5.05 -0.72 -17.95
N ALA A 179 -3.98 -1.03 -18.69
CA ALA A 179 -2.97 -0.05 -19.05
C ALA A 179 -3.56 1.07 -19.92
N ASN A 180 -4.53 0.73 -20.77
CA ASN A 180 -5.27 1.67 -21.62
C ASN A 180 -4.37 2.66 -22.37
N VAL A 181 -3.30 2.12 -22.96
CA VAL A 181 -2.29 2.90 -23.67
C VAL A 181 -2.88 3.45 -24.97
N GLY A 182 -2.82 4.76 -25.13
CA GLY A 182 -3.31 5.50 -26.29
C GLY A 182 -2.39 5.43 -27.50
N ALA A 183 -2.80 6.09 -28.59
CA ALA A 183 -1.98 6.20 -29.80
C ALA A 183 -0.74 7.08 -29.61
N ASP A 184 -0.73 7.92 -28.59
CA ASP A 184 0.42 8.70 -28.11
C ASP A 184 1.42 7.85 -27.31
N GLY A 185 1.09 6.59 -26.99
CA GLY A 185 1.93 5.70 -26.21
C GLY A 185 1.80 5.88 -24.69
N LEU A 186 0.86 6.71 -24.23
CA LEU A 186 0.65 7.00 -22.81
C LEU A 186 -0.56 6.24 -22.25
N PRO A 187 -0.54 5.82 -20.97
CA PRO A 187 -1.73 5.34 -20.29
C PRO A 187 -2.80 6.44 -20.23
N HIS A 188 -4.07 6.11 -20.48
CA HIS A 188 -5.19 7.02 -20.23
C HIS A 188 -6.00 6.51 -19.03
N GLN A 189 -5.76 7.09 -17.86
CA GLN A 189 -6.38 6.68 -16.60
C GLN A 189 -6.81 7.90 -15.79
N PRO A 190 -7.96 7.85 -15.11
CA PRO A 190 -8.45 8.96 -14.29
C PRO A 190 -7.59 9.12 -13.04
N GLY A 191 -7.60 10.31 -12.47
CA GLY A 191 -6.77 10.65 -11.32
C GLY A 191 -7.23 11.93 -10.63
N PHE A 192 -6.43 12.42 -9.68
CA PHE A 192 -6.64 13.72 -9.08
C PHE A 192 -6.15 14.82 -10.02
N SER A 193 -6.83 15.98 -10.03
CA SER A 193 -6.17 17.20 -10.53
C SER A 193 -5.13 17.69 -9.53
N ALA A 194 -4.07 18.34 -10.03
CA ALA A 194 -3.07 18.99 -9.18
C ALA A 194 -3.71 19.98 -8.18
N ALA A 195 -4.75 20.71 -8.61
CA ALA A 195 -5.49 21.63 -7.75
C ALA A 195 -6.26 20.90 -6.63
N ALA A 196 -6.86 19.75 -6.91
CA ALA A 196 -7.55 18.94 -5.91
C ALA A 196 -6.56 18.36 -4.88
N ALA A 197 -5.42 17.83 -5.34
CA ALA A 197 -4.36 17.34 -4.47
C ALA A 197 -3.83 18.46 -3.55
N GLN A 198 -3.51 19.62 -4.12
CA GLN A 198 -3.04 20.78 -3.35
C GLN A 198 -4.09 21.26 -2.34
N TRP A 199 -5.36 21.30 -2.72
CA TRP A 199 -6.45 21.67 -1.81
C TRP A 199 -6.56 20.72 -0.61
N LEU A 200 -6.40 19.41 -0.81
CA LEU A 200 -6.41 18.42 0.27
C LEU A 200 -5.24 18.63 1.25
N ILE A 201 -4.09 19.07 0.75
CA ILE A 201 -2.89 19.40 1.53
C ILE A 201 -3.12 20.68 2.32
N ASP A 202 -3.40 21.79 1.64
CA ASP A 202 -3.49 23.13 2.21
C ASP A 202 -4.57 23.24 3.28
N THR A 203 -5.64 22.49 3.09
CA THR A 203 -6.77 22.52 4.01
C THR A 203 -6.72 21.43 5.09
N GLY A 204 -5.60 20.69 5.15
CA GLY A 204 -5.26 19.76 6.23
C GLY A 204 -5.99 18.42 6.20
N ARG A 205 -6.58 18.03 5.07
CA ARG A 205 -7.20 16.70 4.91
C ARG A 205 -6.13 15.61 4.87
N LEU A 206 -5.03 15.82 4.15
CA LEU A 206 -3.91 14.87 4.16
C LEU A 206 -2.98 15.04 5.37
N ASP A 207 -2.90 16.23 5.96
CA ASP A 207 -1.99 16.48 7.09
C ASP A 207 -0.55 15.98 6.82
N VAL A 208 0.19 15.56 7.85
CA VAL A 208 1.57 15.08 7.73
C VAL A 208 1.69 13.64 7.20
N ARG A 209 0.65 12.81 7.33
CA ARG A 209 0.68 11.35 7.10
C ARG A 209 -0.48 10.77 6.26
N GLY A 210 -1.28 11.61 5.62
CA GLY A 210 -2.41 11.16 4.80
C GLY A 210 -1.96 10.49 3.50
N ALA A 211 -2.93 9.98 2.77
CA ALA A 211 -2.67 9.27 1.52
C ALA A 211 -3.64 9.67 0.41
N LEU A 212 -3.17 9.55 -0.83
CA LEU A 212 -4.06 9.48 -2.00
C LEU A 212 -4.07 8.05 -2.51
N GLY A 213 -5.26 7.52 -2.78
CA GLY A 213 -5.42 6.16 -3.26
C GLY A 213 -6.30 6.04 -4.50
N THR A 214 -6.11 4.98 -5.28
CA THR A 214 -6.90 4.70 -6.48
C THR A 214 -6.76 3.24 -6.94
N ASP A 215 -7.72 2.80 -7.75
CA ASP A 215 -7.75 1.54 -8.50
C ASP A 215 -7.01 1.59 -9.86
N THR A 216 -6.33 2.70 -10.17
CA THR A 216 -5.47 2.89 -11.36
C THR A 216 -3.97 2.75 -11.01
N PHE A 217 -3.07 2.97 -11.98
CA PHE A 217 -1.62 2.89 -11.77
C PHE A 217 -1.06 3.93 -10.80
N GLY A 218 -1.78 5.01 -10.49
CA GLY A 218 -1.24 6.09 -9.68
C GLY A 218 -2.25 7.22 -9.45
N PRO A 219 -2.04 8.10 -8.47
CA PRO A 219 -2.97 9.18 -8.14
C PRO A 219 -3.00 10.31 -9.19
N ASP A 220 -2.00 10.38 -10.06
CA ASP A 220 -1.96 11.29 -11.21
C ASP A 220 -2.90 10.85 -12.33
N LEU A 221 -3.14 11.74 -13.30
CA LEU A 221 -3.69 11.32 -14.58
C LEU A 221 -2.67 10.42 -15.29
N GLY A 222 -3.12 9.31 -15.89
CA GLY A 222 -2.23 8.35 -16.52
C GLY A 222 -1.38 8.93 -17.66
N ASN A 223 -1.85 10.01 -18.28
CA ASN A 223 -1.22 10.66 -19.43
C ASN A 223 -0.42 11.92 -19.06
N ASP A 224 -0.22 12.20 -17.78
CA ASP A 224 0.59 13.33 -17.30
C ASP A 224 1.95 12.85 -16.77
N GLU A 225 2.96 12.87 -17.64
CA GLU A 225 4.34 12.47 -17.32
C GLU A 225 5.07 13.48 -16.40
N THR A 226 4.43 14.59 -16.00
CA THR A 226 5.00 15.55 -15.05
C THR A 226 4.68 15.21 -13.60
N TYR A 227 3.76 14.26 -13.36
CA TYR A 227 3.37 13.73 -12.05
C TYR A 227 3.14 14.81 -10.96
N PRO A 228 2.33 15.85 -11.23
CA PRO A 228 2.17 16.98 -10.31
C PRO A 228 1.47 16.57 -9.01
N VAL A 229 0.58 15.58 -9.03
CA VAL A 229 -0.11 15.06 -7.83
C VAL A 229 0.88 14.29 -6.97
N SER A 230 1.61 13.32 -7.53
CA SER A 230 2.60 12.57 -6.78
C SER A 230 3.68 13.47 -6.19
N THR A 231 4.21 14.40 -6.98
CA THR A 231 5.20 15.38 -6.51
C THR A 231 4.68 16.15 -5.29
N ALA A 232 3.45 16.66 -5.33
CA ALA A 232 2.86 17.39 -4.20
C ALA A 232 2.50 16.48 -3.01
N LEU A 233 2.08 15.24 -3.27
CA LEU A 233 1.69 14.24 -2.28
C LEU A 233 2.86 13.88 -1.38
N TYR A 234 4.00 13.54 -1.96
CA TYR A 234 5.11 12.87 -1.28
C TYR A 234 5.96 13.74 -0.34
N ASP A 235 5.57 15.00 -0.10
CA ASP A 235 6.19 15.79 0.95
C ASP A 235 5.77 15.30 2.37
N LYS A 236 6.69 15.39 3.34
CA LYS A 236 6.57 14.89 4.74
C LYS A 236 6.58 13.36 4.86
N ARG A 237 5.45 12.74 5.27
CA ARG A 237 5.28 11.30 5.58
C ARG A 237 4.04 10.72 4.88
N ARG A 238 3.58 11.38 3.83
CA ARG A 238 2.40 10.98 3.06
C ARG A 238 2.77 9.89 2.07
N ILE A 239 1.79 9.07 1.72
CA ILE A 239 1.97 7.87 0.88
C ILE A 239 0.94 7.84 -0.25
N SER A 240 1.20 7.06 -1.31
CA SER A 240 0.18 6.66 -2.28
C SER A 240 -0.36 5.26 -1.96
N LEU A 241 -1.56 4.93 -2.46
CA LEU A 241 -2.14 3.60 -2.45
C LEU A 241 -2.61 3.27 -3.88
N GLU A 242 -1.92 2.38 -4.57
CA GLU A 242 -2.06 2.24 -6.02
C GLU A 242 -2.54 0.84 -6.40
N ASN A 243 -3.22 0.74 -7.54
CA ASN A 243 -3.81 -0.50 -8.04
C ASN A 243 -4.72 -1.17 -6.99
N MET A 244 -5.56 -0.40 -6.29
CA MET A 244 -6.48 -0.93 -5.28
C MET A 244 -7.63 -1.74 -5.90
N ASN A 245 -8.15 -2.71 -5.14
CA ASN A 245 -9.27 -3.57 -5.54
C ASN A 245 -10.42 -3.54 -4.51
N ASN A 246 -11.58 -4.12 -4.86
CA ASN A 246 -12.72 -4.33 -3.97
C ASN A 246 -13.23 -3.05 -3.29
N LEU A 247 -13.06 -1.88 -3.92
CA LEU A 247 -13.45 -0.59 -3.34
C LEU A 247 -14.97 -0.49 -3.12
N SER A 248 -15.77 -1.25 -3.87
CA SER A 248 -17.22 -1.42 -3.62
C SER A 248 -17.53 -1.95 -2.21
N ALA A 249 -16.61 -2.71 -1.60
CA ALA A 249 -16.82 -3.39 -0.33
C ALA A 249 -16.51 -2.52 0.89
N ILE A 250 -16.05 -1.28 0.74
CA ILE A 250 -15.92 -0.31 1.84
C ILE A 250 -16.93 0.85 1.68
N PRO A 251 -17.44 1.43 2.78
CA PRO A 251 -18.34 2.58 2.72
C PRO A 251 -17.62 3.84 2.20
N ALA A 252 -18.40 4.87 1.86
CA ALA A 252 -17.84 6.18 1.48
C ALA A 252 -17.05 6.85 2.61
N THR A 253 -17.49 6.67 3.87
CA THR A 253 -16.83 7.20 5.07
C THR A 253 -16.90 6.21 6.23
N GLY A 254 -16.03 6.42 7.23
CA GLY A 254 -16.02 5.64 8.47
C GLY A 254 -15.17 4.37 8.44
N ALA A 255 -14.56 4.04 7.30
CA ALA A 255 -13.56 2.98 7.21
C ALA A 255 -12.17 3.48 7.63
N TYR A 256 -11.27 2.55 7.87
CA TYR A 256 -9.83 2.77 7.96
C TYR A 256 -9.11 1.92 6.91
N VAL A 257 -7.93 2.33 6.50
CA VAL A 257 -7.00 1.51 5.74
C VAL A 257 -5.80 1.14 6.59
N LEU A 258 -5.40 -0.13 6.50
CA LEU A 258 -4.16 -0.65 7.06
C LEU A 258 -3.33 -1.22 5.90
N VAL A 259 -2.11 -0.74 5.76
CA VAL A 259 -1.19 -1.15 4.69
C VAL A 259 -0.19 -2.14 5.25
N GLY A 260 -0.15 -3.35 4.68
CA GLY A 260 0.88 -4.34 4.93
C GLY A 260 1.77 -4.53 3.70
N GLY A 261 2.97 -5.05 3.89
CA GLY A 261 3.95 -5.29 2.82
C GLY A 261 5.33 -5.57 3.40
N ALA A 262 6.27 -6.04 2.59
CA ALA A 262 7.65 -6.21 3.00
C ALA A 262 8.35 -4.85 3.03
N ILE A 263 8.92 -4.46 4.18
CA ILE A 263 9.66 -3.21 4.28
C ILE A 263 11.14 -3.48 3.98
N ASN A 264 11.56 -3.11 2.79
CA ASN A 264 12.96 -3.20 2.38
C ASN A 264 13.76 -1.99 2.88
N ARG A 265 15.04 -2.21 3.16
CA ARG A 265 15.95 -1.12 3.55
C ARG A 265 16.07 -0.11 2.42
N ALA A 266 15.89 1.17 2.74
CA ALA A 266 15.95 2.28 1.79
C ALA A 266 14.99 2.18 0.59
N GLY A 267 13.86 1.48 0.73
CA GLY A 267 12.89 1.31 -0.36
C GLY A 267 12.08 2.57 -0.68
N SER A 268 11.69 2.75 -1.94
CA SER A 268 10.77 3.81 -2.39
C SER A 268 9.29 3.46 -2.15
N GLY A 269 8.99 2.22 -1.77
CA GLY A 269 7.63 1.73 -1.56
C GLY A 269 7.64 0.24 -1.22
N SER A 270 6.50 -0.42 -1.40
CA SER A 270 6.40 -1.88 -1.32
C SER A 270 5.14 -2.40 -2.01
N PRO A 271 5.22 -3.57 -2.68
CA PRO A 271 4.05 -4.39 -2.98
C PRO A 271 3.28 -4.67 -1.69
N ALA A 272 1.96 -4.63 -1.76
CA ALA A 272 1.15 -4.42 -0.57
C ALA A 272 -0.07 -5.34 -0.49
N THR A 273 -0.33 -5.79 0.73
CA THR A 273 -1.67 -6.21 1.11
C THR A 273 -2.33 -5.08 1.87
N ILE A 274 -3.24 -4.36 1.20
CA ILE A 274 -3.99 -3.26 1.78
C ILE A 274 -5.31 -3.82 2.32
N PHE A 275 -5.64 -3.48 3.57
CA PHE A 275 -6.87 -3.89 4.21
C PHE A 275 -7.77 -2.68 4.49
N GLY A 276 -9.05 -2.79 4.14
CA GLY A 276 -10.11 -1.92 4.63
C GLY A 276 -10.67 -2.47 5.94
N LEU A 277 -10.58 -1.70 7.02
CA LEU A 277 -11.22 -2.01 8.30
C LEU A 277 -12.52 -1.22 8.41
N VAL A 278 -13.64 -1.91 8.36
CA VAL A 278 -14.98 -1.32 8.42
C VAL A 278 -15.60 -1.60 9.78
N PRO A 279 -15.83 -0.58 10.62
CA PRO A 279 -16.55 -0.74 11.87
C PRO A 279 -17.92 -1.37 11.66
N ARG A 280 -18.19 -2.44 12.40
CA ARG A 280 -19.53 -2.98 12.62
C ARG A 280 -20.06 -2.24 13.84
N LEU A 281 -20.71 -1.11 13.61
CA LEU A 281 -21.46 -0.49 14.69
C LEU A 281 -22.56 -1.50 15.12
N PRO A 282 -22.72 -1.76 16.44
CA PRO A 282 -23.84 -2.56 16.93
C PRO A 282 -25.19 -1.91 16.63
#